data_AF-A0A4S0JMA5-F1
#
_entry.id   AF-A0A4S0JMA5-F1
#
_cell.length_a   1.000
_cell.length_b   1.000
_cell.length_c   1.000
_cell.angle_alpha   90.00
_cell.angle_beta   90.00
_cell.angle_gamma   90.00
#
_symmetry.space_group_name_H-M   'P 1'
#
loop_
_entity.id
_entity.type
_entity.pdbx_description
1 polymer ?
#
loop_
_entity_poly.entity_id
_entity_poly.type
_entity_poly.pdbx_seq_one_letter_code
_entity_poly.pdbx_strand_id
1 'polypeptide(L)'
;MPPVNETSFETVLDERVQVMLDACTRCGKCVEVCPSVVPAGIPDAKSEDLIGGILDLVRTGKGPETSRKWAASCMLSGECIKACDYGVNPRFLLTMARLSVAKSDKELAERRRQGVERYREVSRGVAMLSRLQLDTEVLERLGQRSASVSVPAEPADFVFYSGCNVLKTPHIALLALDIMDVLGISYQVMGGPSHCCGISQLKSGDAEMTGRMGSSSMEKLSHSRLGQVITWCPTCYVQFSENILPTVERQRGSRPFQMNPFMTFLGDRLAQLRPHLQHRVDIRVALHKHPGVAGVVEAATEILKMVPGVELIDLHQPAVGLQSVHVGVLPKFKRELQLRELEAARDAGVDALVAVYHSDHRELCAHERDWPFRIINILEVVGESMGLHHHDRYKQLKVLQDSDQIVKECRDLIAKHSLDPNEARDIVVRVLLGDQPLPLRGGRERDAGAVAE
;
A
#
# COMPACT_ATOMS: atom_id res chain seq x y z
N MET A 1 -19.64 7.99 -34.14
CA MET A 1 -18.19 8.16 -33.95
C MET A 1 -17.99 9.19 -32.86
N PRO A 2 -17.40 8.86 -31.70
CA PRO A 2 -16.97 9.89 -30.76
C PRO A 2 -15.79 10.67 -31.37
N PRO A 3 -15.59 11.94 -30.98
CA PRO A 3 -14.69 12.85 -31.69
C PRO A 3 -13.23 12.41 -31.55
N VAL A 4 -12.55 12.43 -32.70
CA VAL A 4 -11.12 12.21 -32.89
C VAL A 4 -10.38 13.45 -32.42
N ASN A 5 -10.01 13.50 -31.14
CA ASN A 5 -8.87 14.27 -30.57
C ASN A 5 -8.81 14.14 -29.03
N GLU A 6 -8.85 12.91 -28.49
CA GLU A 6 -8.47 12.71 -27.08
C GLU A 6 -6.94 12.58 -27.01
N THR A 7 -6.28 13.61 -26.49
CA THR A 7 -4.85 13.57 -26.14
C THR A 7 -4.59 12.33 -25.27
N SER A 8 -3.58 11.52 -25.60
CA SER A 8 -3.33 10.26 -24.88
C SER A 8 -2.94 10.51 -23.42
N PHE A 9 -3.21 9.55 -22.54
CA PHE A 9 -2.78 9.63 -21.13
C PHE A 9 -1.27 9.89 -20.98
N GLU A 10 -0.46 9.23 -21.81
CA GLU A 10 1.00 9.38 -21.78
C GLU A 10 1.42 10.79 -22.21
N THR A 11 0.80 11.35 -23.24
CA THR A 11 1.05 12.73 -23.66
C THR A 11 0.74 13.74 -22.54
N VAL A 12 -0.41 13.62 -21.87
CA VAL A 12 -0.76 14.51 -20.77
C VAL A 12 0.13 14.30 -19.55
N LEU A 13 0.57 13.06 -19.29
CA LEU A 13 1.55 12.77 -18.24
C LEU A 13 2.88 13.45 -18.54
N ASP A 14 3.36 13.41 -19.79
CA ASP A 14 4.59 14.06 -20.22
C ASP A 14 4.49 15.60 -20.10
N GLU A 15 3.34 16.19 -20.42
CA GLU A 15 3.11 17.63 -20.18
C GLU A 15 3.20 18.00 -18.69
N ARG A 16 2.71 17.13 -17.79
CA ARG A 16 2.86 17.34 -16.34
C ARG A 16 4.32 17.23 -15.91
N VAL A 17 5.06 16.30 -16.51
CA VAL A 17 6.50 16.18 -16.31
C VAL A 17 7.22 17.46 -16.71
N GLN A 18 6.92 18.03 -17.89
CA GLN A 18 7.56 19.27 -18.34
C GLN A 18 7.33 20.44 -17.37
N VAL A 19 6.11 20.62 -16.87
CA VAL A 19 5.81 21.64 -15.85
C VAL A 19 6.70 21.50 -14.61
N MET A 20 6.91 20.27 -14.14
CA MET A 20 7.78 20.03 -12.97
C MET A 20 9.27 20.19 -13.30
N LEU A 21 9.70 19.85 -14.51
CA LEU A 21 11.07 20.07 -14.97
C LEU A 21 11.40 21.57 -15.05
N ASP A 22 10.46 22.38 -15.53
CA ASP A 22 10.61 23.83 -15.66
C ASP A 22 10.60 24.55 -14.31
N ALA A 23 9.79 24.07 -13.36
CA ALA A 23 9.71 24.63 -12.01
C ALA A 23 10.91 24.24 -11.12
N CYS A 24 11.66 23.18 -11.45
CA CYS A 24 12.73 22.68 -10.59
C CYS A 24 13.97 23.58 -10.63
N THR A 25 14.33 24.17 -9.48
CA THR A 25 15.51 25.05 -9.32
C THR A 25 16.83 24.30 -9.08
N ARG A 26 16.80 22.96 -9.00
CA ARG A 26 17.96 22.10 -8.70
C ARG A 26 18.66 22.38 -7.37
N CYS A 27 17.97 23.02 -6.41
CA CYS A 27 18.53 23.41 -5.11
C CYS A 27 18.91 22.27 -4.16
N GLY A 28 18.62 21.00 -4.48
CA GLY A 28 19.06 19.86 -3.67
C GLY A 28 18.28 19.56 -2.39
N LYS A 29 17.44 20.47 -1.87
CA LYS A 29 16.66 20.26 -0.62
C LYS A 29 15.90 18.94 -0.54
N CYS A 30 15.37 18.46 -1.67
CA CYS A 30 14.65 17.20 -1.76
C CYS A 30 15.53 15.96 -1.48
N VAL A 31 16.83 16.05 -1.76
CA VAL A 31 17.84 15.03 -1.48
C VAL A 31 18.23 15.08 -0.01
N GLU A 32 18.46 16.27 0.53
CA GLU A 32 18.91 16.48 1.93
C GLU A 32 17.97 15.84 2.95
N VAL A 33 16.66 15.93 2.72
CA VAL A 33 15.64 15.34 3.60
C VAL A 33 15.31 13.88 3.28
N CYS A 34 15.92 13.29 2.25
CA CYS A 34 15.49 12.00 1.74
C CYS A 34 16.06 10.83 2.58
N PRO A 35 15.21 10.02 3.24
CA PRO A 35 15.68 8.96 4.12
C PRO A 35 16.32 7.77 3.38
N SER A 36 16.28 7.74 2.04
CA SER A 36 16.90 6.68 1.25
C SER A 36 18.35 6.96 0.87
N VAL A 37 18.84 8.20 0.96
CA VAL A 37 20.18 8.59 0.45
C VAL A 37 21.29 7.86 1.21
N VAL A 38 21.28 7.90 2.54
CA VAL A 38 22.29 7.23 3.37
C VAL A 38 22.20 5.70 3.21
N PRO A 39 21.04 5.03 3.36
CA PRO A 39 20.97 3.59 3.20
C PRO A 39 21.25 3.09 1.77
N ALA A 40 21.02 3.93 0.76
CA ALA A 40 21.41 3.64 -0.62
C ALA A 40 22.93 3.76 -0.85
N GLY A 41 23.73 4.16 0.14
CA GLY A 41 25.18 4.29 0.02
C GLY A 41 25.58 5.36 -0.99
N ILE A 42 24.89 6.50 -0.97
CA ILE A 42 25.23 7.71 -1.73
C ILE A 42 25.25 9.00 -0.86
N PRO A 43 25.71 8.96 0.41
CA PRO A 43 25.68 10.13 1.29
C PRO A 43 26.62 11.25 0.86
N ASP A 44 27.71 10.92 0.16
CA ASP A 44 28.75 11.89 -0.22
C ASP A 44 28.48 12.58 -1.57
N ALA A 45 27.42 12.16 -2.28
CA ALA A 45 27.04 12.79 -3.53
C ALA A 45 26.39 14.16 -3.25
N LYS A 46 26.79 15.19 -3.99
CA LYS A 46 26.20 16.52 -3.85
C LYS A 46 24.72 16.48 -4.21
N SER A 47 23.90 17.13 -3.37
CA SER A 47 22.45 17.15 -3.52
C SER A 47 22.01 17.72 -4.87
N GLU A 48 22.69 18.76 -5.35
CA GLU A 48 22.43 19.41 -6.64
C GLU A 48 22.75 18.50 -7.83
N ASP A 49 23.83 17.72 -7.73
CA ASP A 49 24.21 16.74 -8.76
C ASP A 49 23.20 15.59 -8.82
N LEU A 50 22.75 15.10 -7.66
CA LEU A 50 21.75 14.04 -7.57
C LEU A 50 20.43 14.45 -8.22
N ILE A 51 19.88 15.61 -7.85
CA ILE A 51 18.64 16.11 -8.46
C ILE A 51 18.84 16.48 -9.92
N GLY A 52 19.98 17.08 -10.29
CA GLY A 52 20.34 17.35 -11.69
C GLY A 52 20.27 16.10 -12.54
N GLY A 53 20.89 15.01 -12.08
CA GLY A 53 20.85 13.72 -12.77
C GLY A 53 19.46 13.07 -12.79
N ILE A 54 18.59 13.31 -11.79
CA ILE A 54 17.17 12.88 -11.89
C ILE A 54 16.46 13.62 -13.02
N LEU A 55 16.67 14.93 -13.18
CA LEU A 55 16.06 15.68 -14.28
C LEU A 55 16.54 15.15 -15.65
N ASP A 56 17.81 14.77 -15.76
CA ASP A 56 18.36 14.18 -16.99
C ASP A 56 17.77 12.79 -17.27
N LEU A 57 17.62 11.95 -16.24
CA LEU A 57 16.95 10.65 -16.35
C LEU A 57 15.50 10.80 -16.78
N VAL A 58 14.77 11.78 -16.23
CA VAL A 58 13.38 12.05 -16.63
C VAL A 58 13.31 12.45 -18.10
N ARG A 59 14.20 13.34 -18.57
CA ARG A 59 14.20 13.83 -19.96
C ARG A 59 14.63 12.78 -20.98
N THR A 60 15.63 11.96 -20.65
CA THR A 60 16.35 11.16 -21.65
C THR A 60 16.39 9.66 -21.36
N GLY A 61 15.97 9.24 -20.17
CA GLY A 61 16.22 7.89 -19.65
C GLY A 61 17.68 7.61 -19.31
N LYS A 62 18.58 8.60 -19.48
CA LYS A 62 20.01 8.49 -19.22
C LYS A 62 20.48 9.55 -18.22
N GLY A 63 21.44 9.19 -17.39
CA GLY A 63 21.97 10.05 -16.34
C GLY A 63 22.97 9.31 -15.45
N PRO A 64 23.60 10.01 -14.49
CA PRO A 64 24.62 9.46 -13.60
C PRO A 64 24.10 8.27 -12.78
N GLU A 65 24.99 7.33 -12.50
CA GLU A 65 24.65 6.12 -11.74
C GLU A 65 24.18 6.43 -10.30
N THR A 66 24.73 7.47 -9.68
CA THR A 66 24.29 7.94 -8.35
C THR A 66 22.82 8.37 -8.34
N SER A 67 22.37 9.09 -9.38
CA SER A 67 20.96 9.49 -9.55
C SER A 67 20.07 8.29 -9.92
N ARG A 68 20.55 7.35 -10.74
CA ARG A 68 19.83 6.08 -11.02
C ARG A 68 19.59 5.30 -9.73
N LYS A 69 20.63 5.18 -8.90
CA LYS A 69 20.57 4.51 -7.60
C LYS A 69 19.63 5.22 -6.63
N TRP A 70 19.61 6.55 -6.59
CA TRP A 70 18.65 7.31 -5.78
C TRP A 70 17.19 7.05 -6.21
N ALA A 71 16.91 7.10 -7.52
CA ALA A 71 15.60 6.79 -8.07
C ALA A 71 15.14 5.35 -7.73
N ALA A 72 16.04 4.37 -7.91
CA ALA A 72 15.78 2.97 -7.58
C ALA A 72 15.53 2.77 -6.08
N SER A 73 16.20 3.52 -5.21
CA SER A 73 16.11 3.41 -3.75
C SER A 73 14.94 4.19 -3.13
N CYS A 74 14.07 4.81 -3.93
CA CYS A 74 12.96 5.60 -3.42
C CYS A 74 11.90 4.73 -2.73
N MET A 75 11.81 4.87 -1.40
CA MET A 75 10.84 4.18 -0.52
C MET A 75 9.46 4.87 -0.45
N LEU A 76 9.23 5.90 -1.28
CA LEU A 76 8.01 6.72 -1.32
C LEU A 76 7.67 7.45 0.00
N SER A 77 8.67 7.87 0.79
CA SER A 77 8.44 8.57 2.07
C SER A 77 7.75 9.93 1.96
N GLY A 78 7.86 10.62 0.83
CA GLY A 78 7.20 11.91 0.61
C GLY A 78 7.85 13.12 1.32
N GLU A 79 8.91 12.92 2.12
CA GLU A 79 9.65 14.02 2.79
C GLU A 79 10.15 15.08 1.79
N CYS A 80 10.58 14.63 0.61
CA CYS A 80 11.01 15.51 -0.47
C CYS A 80 9.91 16.44 -1.00
N ILE A 81 8.64 16.09 -0.85
CA ILE A 81 7.49 16.93 -1.25
C ILE A 81 7.36 18.10 -0.29
N LYS A 82 7.47 17.83 1.03
CA LYS A 82 7.38 18.85 2.09
C LYS A 82 8.52 19.88 2.00
N ALA A 83 9.70 19.45 1.54
CA ALA A 83 10.88 20.30 1.43
C ALA A 83 10.93 21.17 0.16
N CYS A 84 9.98 21.03 -0.78
CA CYS A 84 10.00 21.77 -2.03
C CYS A 84 9.15 23.05 -1.97
N ASP A 85 9.80 24.21 -2.03
CA ASP A 85 9.13 25.53 -2.02
C ASP A 85 8.55 25.94 -3.38
N TYR A 86 8.81 25.17 -4.44
CA TYR A 86 8.52 25.53 -5.83
C TYR A 86 7.36 24.72 -6.44
N GLY A 87 6.62 23.96 -5.62
CA GLY A 87 5.48 23.16 -6.07
C GLY A 87 5.86 21.95 -6.93
N VAL A 88 7.15 21.59 -7.02
CA VAL A 88 7.59 20.34 -7.63
C VAL A 88 7.29 19.19 -6.67
N ASN A 89 6.84 18.05 -7.19
CA ASN A 89 6.76 16.80 -6.44
C ASN A 89 7.99 15.93 -6.80
N PRO A 90 9.05 15.89 -5.97
CA PRO A 90 10.24 15.10 -6.31
C PRO A 90 9.98 13.59 -6.24
N ARG A 91 9.01 13.12 -5.44
CA ARG A 91 8.60 11.71 -5.42
C ARG A 91 8.01 11.27 -6.76
N PHE A 92 7.20 12.14 -7.38
CA PHE A 92 6.70 11.95 -8.75
C PHE A 92 7.87 11.94 -9.75
N LEU A 93 8.80 12.89 -9.68
CA LEU A 93 9.98 12.91 -10.56
C LEU A 93 10.85 11.66 -10.44
N LEU A 94 11.08 11.12 -9.23
CA LEU A 94 11.79 9.85 -9.04
C LEU A 94 11.05 8.67 -9.69
N THR A 95 9.71 8.69 -9.67
CA THR A 95 8.88 7.69 -10.36
C THR A 95 8.98 7.82 -11.88
N MET A 96 8.95 9.05 -12.40
CA MET A 96 9.12 9.33 -13.82
C MET A 96 10.54 9.02 -14.31
N ALA A 97 11.57 9.23 -13.47
CA ALA A 97 12.94 8.83 -13.78
C ALA A 97 13.03 7.31 -13.98
N ARG A 98 12.45 6.51 -13.07
CA ARG A 98 12.39 5.05 -13.22
C ARG A 98 11.61 4.61 -14.47
N LEU A 99 10.51 5.30 -14.78
CA LEU A 99 9.73 5.07 -15.99
C LEU A 99 10.58 5.33 -17.26
N SER A 100 11.26 6.48 -17.34
CA SER A 100 12.11 6.85 -18.48
C SER A 100 13.32 5.94 -18.62
N VAL A 101 13.94 5.52 -17.50
CA VAL A 101 15.00 4.51 -17.49
C VAL A 101 14.51 3.19 -18.07
N ALA A 102 13.36 2.69 -17.60
CA ALA A 102 12.79 1.45 -18.14
C ALA A 102 12.47 1.57 -19.65
N LYS A 103 11.96 2.72 -20.11
CA LYS A 103 11.72 2.98 -21.54
C LYS A 103 13.01 2.99 -22.37
N SER A 104 14.11 3.50 -21.81
CA SER A 104 15.42 3.54 -22.46
C SER A 104 16.10 2.15 -22.48
N ASP A 105 15.97 1.39 -21.40
CA ASP A 105 16.72 0.15 -21.21
C ASP A 105 16.01 -1.08 -21.78
N LYS A 106 14.68 -1.01 -21.96
CA LYS A 106 13.84 -2.17 -22.35
C LYS A 106 12.84 -1.83 -23.45
N GLU A 107 12.76 -2.74 -24.42
CA GLU A 107 11.75 -2.70 -25.48
C GLU A 107 10.33 -2.76 -24.91
N LEU A 108 9.37 -2.15 -25.63
CA LEU A 108 7.97 -2.06 -25.19
C LEU A 108 7.35 -3.44 -24.92
N ALA A 109 7.67 -4.45 -25.74
CA ALA A 109 7.17 -5.81 -25.58
C ALA A 109 7.63 -6.45 -24.26
N GLU A 110 8.87 -6.22 -23.86
CA GLU A 110 9.40 -6.71 -22.59
C GLU A 110 8.74 -6.00 -21.40
N ARG A 111 8.61 -4.66 -21.46
CA ARG A 111 7.95 -3.86 -20.42
C ARG A 111 6.50 -4.29 -20.19
N ARG A 112 5.76 -4.54 -21.28
CA ARG A 112 4.38 -5.07 -21.25
C ARG A 112 4.32 -6.45 -20.63
N ARG A 113 5.22 -7.36 -21.02
CA ARG A 113 5.30 -8.72 -20.45
C ARG A 113 5.55 -8.67 -18.95
N GLN A 114 6.55 -7.91 -18.49
CA GLN A 114 6.87 -7.75 -17.07
C GLN A 114 5.68 -7.17 -16.28
N GLY A 115 5.00 -6.16 -16.82
CA GLY A 115 3.81 -5.57 -16.19
C GLY A 115 2.66 -6.58 -16.03
N VAL A 116 2.41 -7.39 -17.06
CA VAL A 116 1.38 -8.45 -17.04
C VAL A 116 1.74 -9.56 -16.06
N GLU A 117 3.00 -10.00 -16.03
CA GLU A 117 3.50 -11.03 -15.10
C GLU A 117 3.31 -10.58 -13.65
N ARG A 118 3.79 -9.38 -13.30
CA ARG A 118 3.59 -8.79 -11.96
C ARG A 118 2.12 -8.69 -11.57
N TYR A 119 1.27 -8.22 -12.48
CA TYR A 119 -0.17 -8.15 -12.23
C TYR A 119 -0.78 -9.54 -11.98
N ARG A 120 -0.40 -10.54 -12.77
CA ARG A 120 -0.89 -11.93 -12.61
C ARG A 120 -0.44 -12.53 -11.28
N GLU A 121 0.80 -12.32 -10.87
CA GLU A 121 1.31 -12.81 -9.59
C GLU A 121 0.54 -12.21 -8.40
N VAL A 122 0.34 -10.89 -8.41
CA VAL A 122 -0.49 -10.21 -7.39
C VAL A 122 -1.91 -10.78 -7.41
N SER A 123 -2.52 -10.90 -8.59
CA SER A 123 -3.90 -11.36 -8.75
C SER A 123 -4.10 -12.80 -8.26
N ARG A 124 -3.21 -13.71 -8.61
CA ARG A 124 -3.24 -15.11 -8.15
C ARG A 124 -3.06 -15.21 -6.64
N GLY A 125 -2.06 -14.51 -6.10
CA GLY A 125 -1.81 -14.48 -4.66
C GLY A 125 -2.99 -13.93 -3.86
N VAL A 126 -3.62 -12.85 -4.34
CA VAL A 126 -4.84 -12.29 -3.73
C VAL A 126 -6.00 -13.29 -3.80
N ALA A 127 -6.28 -13.83 -4.99
CA ALA A 127 -7.44 -14.70 -5.21
C ALA A 127 -7.35 -16.03 -4.44
N MET A 128 -6.15 -16.61 -4.36
CA MET A 128 -5.93 -17.84 -3.59
C MET A 128 -5.99 -17.57 -2.09
N LEU A 129 -5.21 -16.61 -1.57
CA LEU A 129 -5.14 -16.38 -0.13
C LEU A 129 -6.47 -15.89 0.46
N SER A 130 -7.27 -15.09 -0.25
CA SER A 130 -8.58 -14.69 0.25
C SER A 130 -9.55 -15.88 0.38
N ARG A 131 -9.52 -16.81 -0.58
CA ARG A 131 -10.35 -18.03 -0.55
C ARG A 131 -9.89 -19.09 0.44
N LEU A 132 -8.59 -19.12 0.79
CA LEU A 132 -8.09 -19.96 1.89
C LEU A 132 -8.54 -19.47 3.28
N GLN A 133 -9.14 -18.27 3.35
CA GLN A 133 -9.53 -17.63 4.60
C GLN A 133 -11.04 -17.40 4.73
N LEU A 134 -11.76 -17.24 3.62
CA LEU A 134 -13.13 -16.76 3.61
C LEU A 134 -14.08 -17.65 2.81
N ASP A 135 -15.33 -17.69 3.29
CA ASP A 135 -16.46 -18.21 2.53
C ASP A 135 -16.92 -17.23 1.44
N THR A 136 -17.69 -17.75 0.48
CA THR A 136 -18.21 -16.99 -0.66
C THR A 136 -18.99 -15.75 -0.23
N GLU A 137 -19.91 -15.86 0.73
CA GLU A 137 -20.72 -14.73 1.20
C GLU A 137 -19.88 -13.56 1.73
N VAL A 138 -18.79 -13.86 2.46
CA VAL A 138 -17.89 -12.84 2.99
C VAL A 138 -17.05 -12.21 1.88
N LEU A 139 -16.61 -12.99 0.89
CA LEU A 139 -15.95 -12.48 -0.31
C LEU A 139 -16.87 -11.54 -1.10
N GLU A 140 -18.16 -11.86 -1.17
CA GLU A 140 -19.16 -11.01 -1.81
C GLU A 140 -19.34 -9.67 -1.09
N ARG A 141 -19.37 -9.68 0.26
CA ARG A 141 -19.37 -8.44 1.06
C ARG A 141 -18.13 -7.58 0.79
N LEU A 142 -16.98 -8.20 0.50
CA LEU A 142 -15.75 -7.53 0.09
C LEU A 142 -15.69 -7.15 -1.40
N GLY A 143 -16.84 -7.21 -2.10
CA GLY A 143 -16.96 -6.81 -3.51
C GLY A 143 -16.31 -7.77 -4.50
N GLN A 144 -16.08 -9.04 -4.13
CA GLN A 144 -15.40 -10.05 -4.97
C GLN A 144 -16.37 -10.94 -5.77
N ARG A 145 -17.45 -10.37 -6.33
CA ARG A 145 -18.41 -11.08 -7.21
C ARG A 145 -17.93 -11.13 -8.66
N SER A 146 -18.31 -12.20 -9.37
CA SER A 146 -18.23 -12.27 -10.84
C SER A 146 -19.44 -11.57 -11.45
N ALA A 147 -19.19 -10.47 -12.17
CA ALA A 147 -19.99 -9.84 -13.23
C ALA A 147 -21.47 -9.44 -13.02
N SER A 148 -22.16 -9.75 -11.92
CA SER A 148 -23.55 -9.29 -11.71
C SER A 148 -23.75 -8.66 -10.34
N VAL A 149 -23.47 -7.36 -10.24
CA VAL A 149 -24.06 -6.51 -9.20
C VAL A 149 -25.12 -5.67 -9.90
N SER A 150 -26.37 -5.85 -9.52
CA SER A 150 -27.41 -4.87 -9.76
C SER A 150 -26.91 -3.54 -9.22
N VAL A 151 -26.71 -2.56 -10.10
CA VAL A 151 -26.43 -1.18 -9.69
C VAL A 151 -27.52 -0.82 -8.68
N PRO A 152 -27.17 -0.48 -7.42
CA PRO A 152 -28.17 -0.05 -6.45
C PRO A 152 -29.04 1.05 -7.06
N ALA A 153 -30.35 1.03 -6.81
CA ALA A 153 -31.27 2.01 -7.39
C ALA A 153 -30.88 3.46 -7.03
N GLU A 154 -30.24 3.65 -5.88
CA GLU A 154 -29.60 4.90 -5.47
C GLU A 154 -28.11 4.69 -5.17
N PRO A 155 -27.23 5.60 -5.63
CA PRO A 155 -25.80 5.52 -5.35
C PRO A 155 -25.51 5.74 -3.86
N ALA A 156 -24.60 4.95 -3.31
CA ALA A 156 -24.10 5.12 -1.94
C ALA A 156 -23.34 6.46 -1.80
N ASP A 157 -23.25 6.97 -0.56
CA ASP A 157 -22.53 8.23 -0.28
C ASP A 157 -21.06 8.17 -0.68
N PHE A 158 -20.42 7.06 -0.36
CA PHE A 158 -19.01 6.82 -0.62
C PHE A 158 -18.80 5.54 -1.44
N VAL A 159 -17.66 5.46 -2.13
CA VAL A 159 -17.10 4.18 -2.55
C VAL A 159 -15.96 3.82 -1.61
N PHE A 160 -16.02 2.65 -0.98
CA PHE A 160 -14.89 2.08 -0.25
C PHE A 160 -14.03 1.26 -1.21
N TYR A 161 -12.90 1.84 -1.60
CA TYR A 161 -11.89 1.22 -2.43
C TYR A 161 -10.82 0.50 -1.61
N SER A 162 -10.96 -0.80 -1.48
CA SER A 162 -10.06 -1.64 -0.68
C SER A 162 -8.66 -1.79 -1.31
N GLY A 163 -8.54 -1.53 -2.62
CA GLY A 163 -7.36 -1.90 -3.42
C GLY A 163 -7.33 -3.40 -3.71
N CYS A 164 -6.23 -3.90 -4.27
CA CYS A 164 -6.12 -5.34 -4.59
C CYS A 164 -5.57 -6.17 -3.43
N ASN A 165 -4.56 -5.68 -2.70
CA ASN A 165 -3.78 -6.51 -1.77
C ASN A 165 -4.38 -6.69 -0.37
N VAL A 166 -5.26 -5.81 0.11
CA VAL A 166 -5.83 -5.93 1.48
C VAL A 166 -6.64 -7.22 1.67
N LEU A 167 -7.17 -7.78 0.59
CA LEU A 167 -7.91 -9.05 0.60
C LEU A 167 -7.05 -10.25 1.02
N LYS A 168 -5.72 -10.13 1.05
CA LYS A 168 -4.84 -11.14 1.66
C LYS A 168 -4.98 -11.16 3.19
N THR A 169 -5.36 -10.05 3.81
CA THR A 169 -5.61 -9.88 5.25
C THR A 169 -7.05 -9.39 5.44
N PRO A 170 -8.05 -10.25 5.14
CA PRO A 170 -9.43 -9.83 5.03
C PRO A 170 -10.03 -9.30 6.33
N HIS A 171 -9.57 -9.76 7.49
CA HIS A 171 -10.04 -9.31 8.80
C HIS A 171 -9.95 -7.77 8.95
N ILE A 172 -8.90 -7.16 8.40
CA ILE A 172 -8.70 -5.70 8.38
C ILE A 172 -9.79 -5.01 7.56
N ALA A 173 -10.06 -5.52 6.35
CA ALA A 173 -11.08 -4.93 5.49
C ALA A 173 -12.47 -5.09 6.11
N LEU A 174 -12.76 -6.25 6.71
CA LEU A 174 -14.03 -6.52 7.38
C LEU A 174 -14.24 -5.63 8.61
N LEU A 175 -13.21 -5.42 9.43
CA LEU A 175 -13.25 -4.45 10.53
C LEU A 175 -13.50 -3.03 10.01
N ALA A 176 -12.87 -2.63 8.90
CA ALA A 176 -13.13 -1.33 8.29
C ALA A 176 -14.60 -1.17 7.86
N LEU A 177 -15.20 -2.22 7.29
CA LEU A 177 -16.63 -2.23 6.92
C LEU A 177 -17.53 -2.15 8.14
N ASP A 178 -17.29 -2.98 9.17
CA ASP A 178 -18.09 -3.00 10.40
C ASP A 178 -18.03 -1.64 11.13
N ILE A 179 -16.85 -1.00 11.18
CA ILE A 179 -16.70 0.34 11.76
C ILE A 179 -17.55 1.34 10.98
N MET A 180 -17.52 1.31 9.65
CA MET A 180 -18.36 2.20 8.83
C MET A 180 -19.86 1.93 9.02
N ASP A 181 -20.25 0.65 9.15
CA ASP A 181 -21.64 0.25 9.41
C ASP A 181 -22.14 0.81 10.74
N VAL A 182 -21.34 0.70 11.81
CA VAL A 182 -21.66 1.25 13.14
C VAL A 182 -21.78 2.77 13.12
N LEU A 183 -20.95 3.45 12.33
CA LEU A 183 -21.01 4.90 12.14
C LEU A 183 -22.15 5.36 11.21
N GLY A 184 -22.94 4.43 10.65
CA GLY A 184 -24.05 4.74 9.74
C GLY A 184 -23.58 5.31 8.40
N ILE A 185 -22.36 4.99 7.97
CA ILE A 185 -21.80 5.48 6.70
C ILE A 185 -22.37 4.64 5.55
N SER A 186 -23.00 5.29 4.57
CA SER A 186 -23.45 4.64 3.34
C SER A 186 -22.29 4.47 2.36
N TYR A 187 -21.93 3.24 2.03
CA TYR A 187 -20.83 2.97 1.09
C TYR A 187 -21.10 1.80 0.14
N GLN A 188 -20.44 1.84 -1.02
CA GLN A 188 -20.32 0.70 -1.92
C GLN A 188 -18.88 0.17 -1.92
N VAL A 189 -18.70 -1.14 -1.72
CA VAL A 189 -17.37 -1.76 -1.74
C VAL A 189 -16.93 -2.03 -3.17
N MET A 190 -15.72 -1.57 -3.51
CA MET A 190 -15.05 -1.89 -4.76
C MET A 190 -13.59 -2.25 -4.48
N GLY A 191 -13.02 -3.19 -5.24
CA GLY A 191 -11.63 -3.57 -5.04
C GLY A 191 -11.27 -4.91 -5.67
N GLY A 192 -10.17 -5.47 -5.20
CA GLY A 192 -9.60 -6.68 -5.78
C GLY A 192 -8.90 -6.43 -7.13
N PRO A 193 -8.39 -7.50 -7.77
CA PRO A 193 -7.61 -7.39 -9.01
C PRO A 193 -8.34 -6.69 -10.17
N SER A 194 -9.67 -6.84 -10.26
CA SER A 194 -10.52 -6.22 -11.30
C SER A 194 -10.62 -4.68 -11.22
N HIS A 195 -10.11 -4.10 -10.13
CA HIS A 195 -10.04 -2.66 -9.86
C HIS A 195 -8.59 -2.22 -9.56
N CYS A 196 -7.60 -2.84 -10.19
CA CYS A 196 -6.19 -2.50 -9.97
C CYS A 196 -5.87 -1.07 -10.45
N CYS A 197 -5.07 -0.33 -9.67
CA CYS A 197 -4.67 1.05 -9.96
C CYS A 197 -3.61 1.21 -11.07
N GLY A 198 -3.19 0.12 -11.72
CA GLY A 198 -2.18 0.14 -12.79
C GLY A 198 -0.72 0.27 -12.31
N ILE A 199 -0.46 0.16 -11.00
CA ILE A 199 0.89 0.35 -10.45
C ILE A 199 1.92 -0.67 -10.99
N SER A 200 1.51 -1.91 -11.28
CA SER A 200 2.41 -2.95 -11.80
C SER A 200 2.96 -2.58 -13.18
N GLN A 201 2.12 -1.96 -14.02
CA GLN A 201 2.45 -1.47 -15.35
C GLN A 201 3.37 -0.25 -15.26
N LEU A 202 3.10 0.64 -14.31
CA LEU A 202 3.95 1.82 -14.10
C LEU A 202 5.37 1.41 -13.70
N LYS A 203 5.47 0.47 -12.75
CA LYS A 203 6.75 -0.10 -12.32
C LYS A 203 7.51 -0.81 -13.43
N SER A 204 6.82 -1.37 -14.43
CA SER A 204 7.47 -2.04 -15.57
C SER A 204 7.82 -1.07 -16.71
N GLY A 205 7.49 0.22 -16.59
CA GLY A 205 7.76 1.21 -17.62
C GLY A 205 6.64 1.37 -18.65
N ASP A 206 5.45 0.82 -18.44
CA ASP A 206 4.32 0.88 -19.38
C ASP A 206 3.29 1.95 -18.98
N ALA A 207 3.56 3.19 -19.38
CA ALA A 207 2.70 4.35 -19.07
C ALA A 207 1.30 4.24 -19.70
N GLU A 208 1.20 3.69 -20.91
CA GLU A 208 -0.05 3.54 -21.63
C GLU A 208 -0.99 2.55 -20.92
N MET A 209 -0.49 1.37 -20.56
CA MET A 209 -1.30 0.40 -19.80
C MET A 209 -1.60 0.87 -18.38
N THR A 210 -0.69 1.64 -17.76
CA THR A 210 -0.95 2.31 -16.49
C THR A 210 -2.18 3.21 -16.59
N GLY A 211 -2.22 4.08 -17.60
CA GLY A 211 -3.36 4.96 -17.86
C GLY A 211 -4.64 4.18 -18.14
N ARG A 212 -4.59 3.16 -19.00
CA ARG A 212 -5.77 2.33 -19.32
C ARG A 212 -6.37 1.63 -18.10
N MET A 213 -5.54 0.97 -17.28
CA MET A 213 -6.01 0.27 -16.08
C MET A 213 -6.47 1.22 -14.98
N GLY A 214 -5.71 2.31 -14.77
CA GLY A 214 -6.04 3.35 -13.79
C GLY A 214 -7.36 4.04 -14.13
N SER A 215 -7.54 4.48 -15.38
CA SER A 215 -8.78 5.13 -15.83
C SER A 215 -9.99 4.19 -15.79
N SER A 216 -9.83 2.92 -16.19
CA SER A 216 -10.93 1.94 -16.10
C SER A 216 -11.39 1.70 -14.65
N SER A 217 -10.45 1.65 -13.71
CA SER A 217 -10.79 1.54 -12.28
C SER A 217 -11.43 2.83 -11.78
N MET A 218 -10.86 3.98 -12.09
CA MET A 218 -11.37 5.31 -11.73
C MET A 218 -12.82 5.52 -12.19
N GLU A 219 -13.16 5.14 -13.42
CA GLU A 219 -14.53 5.25 -13.95
C GLU A 219 -15.53 4.45 -13.12
N LYS A 220 -15.15 3.27 -12.62
CA LYS A 220 -16.02 2.50 -11.72
C LYS A 220 -16.15 3.19 -10.36
N LEU A 221 -15.04 3.71 -9.83
CA LEU A 221 -14.99 4.36 -8.52
C LEU A 221 -15.73 5.71 -8.47
N SER A 222 -15.94 6.39 -9.60
CA SER A 222 -16.58 7.72 -9.64
C SER A 222 -18.09 7.72 -9.39
N HIS A 223 -18.71 6.56 -9.16
CA HIS A 223 -20.18 6.43 -9.02
C HIS A 223 -20.72 6.71 -7.60
N SER A 224 -19.93 7.33 -6.71
CA SER A 224 -20.40 7.75 -5.38
C SER A 224 -21.29 9.00 -5.46
N ARG A 225 -22.34 9.07 -4.62
CA ARG A 225 -23.23 10.24 -4.52
C ARG A 225 -22.49 11.53 -4.15
N LEU A 226 -21.49 11.45 -3.26
CA LEU A 226 -20.76 12.63 -2.76
C LEU A 226 -19.48 12.94 -3.54
N GLY A 227 -19.15 12.19 -4.60
CA GLY A 227 -17.87 12.34 -5.31
C GLY A 227 -16.65 12.03 -4.43
N GLN A 228 -16.79 11.10 -3.47
CA GLN A 228 -15.77 10.73 -2.49
C GLN A 228 -15.47 9.22 -2.54
N VAL A 229 -14.18 8.89 -2.60
CA VAL A 229 -13.67 7.52 -2.51
C VAL A 229 -12.84 7.36 -1.25
N ILE A 230 -13.23 6.46 -0.36
CA ILE A 230 -12.45 6.08 0.82
C ILE A 230 -11.51 4.96 0.39
N THR A 231 -10.19 5.13 0.52
CA THR A 231 -9.22 4.11 0.11
C THR A 231 -8.42 3.54 1.28
N TRP A 232 -8.28 2.22 1.31
CA TRP A 232 -7.42 1.56 2.30
C TRP A 232 -5.94 1.53 1.88
N CYS A 233 -5.67 1.21 0.62
CA CYS A 233 -4.31 0.87 0.18
C CYS A 233 -3.47 2.14 -0.09
N PRO A 234 -2.35 2.37 0.63
CA PRO A 234 -1.55 3.58 0.44
C PRO A 234 -0.84 3.63 -0.92
N THR A 235 -0.50 2.49 -1.52
CA THR A 235 0.02 2.43 -2.90
C THR A 235 -1.02 2.87 -3.92
N CYS A 236 -2.26 2.41 -3.75
CA CYS A 236 -3.36 2.87 -4.58
C CYS A 236 -3.60 4.36 -4.39
N TYR A 237 -3.51 4.86 -3.15
CA TYR A 237 -3.62 6.28 -2.85
C TYR A 237 -2.60 7.10 -3.64
N VAL A 238 -1.30 6.81 -3.47
CA VAL A 238 -0.21 7.52 -4.17
C VAL A 238 -0.35 7.39 -5.70
N GLN A 239 -0.70 6.20 -6.19
CA GLN A 239 -0.87 5.98 -7.63
C GLN A 239 -1.97 6.85 -8.23
N PHE A 240 -3.14 6.91 -7.59
CA PHE A 240 -4.24 7.74 -8.08
C PHE A 240 -3.98 9.23 -7.83
N SER A 241 -3.51 9.62 -6.65
CA SER A 241 -3.35 11.03 -6.29
C SER A 241 -2.19 11.72 -7.00
N GLU A 242 -1.13 10.99 -7.39
CA GLU A 242 0.03 11.58 -8.05
C GLU A 242 0.11 11.28 -9.54
N ASN A 243 -0.35 10.11 -10.00
CA ASN A 243 -0.15 9.69 -11.39
C ASN A 243 -1.44 9.70 -12.21
N ILE A 244 -2.55 9.16 -11.70
CA ILE A 244 -3.77 8.99 -12.51
C ILE A 244 -4.66 10.25 -12.48
N LEU A 245 -5.16 10.64 -11.31
CA LEU A 245 -6.18 11.69 -11.18
C LEU A 245 -5.71 13.04 -11.71
N PRO A 246 -4.49 13.55 -11.41
CA PRO A 246 -4.07 14.85 -11.95
C PRO A 246 -3.84 14.82 -13.47
N THR A 247 -3.46 13.65 -14.03
CA THR A 247 -3.33 13.48 -15.48
C THR A 247 -4.71 13.48 -16.14
N VAL A 248 -5.67 12.73 -15.58
CA VAL A 248 -7.05 12.72 -16.08
C VAL A 248 -7.73 14.08 -15.91
N GLU A 249 -7.50 14.78 -14.81
CA GLU A 249 -8.05 16.12 -14.57
C GLU A 249 -7.59 17.10 -15.64
N ARG A 250 -6.30 17.07 -16.02
CA ARG A 250 -5.78 17.85 -17.15
C ARG A 250 -6.36 17.38 -18.49
N GLN A 251 -6.53 16.07 -18.69
CA GLN A 251 -7.06 15.49 -19.93
C GLN A 251 -8.55 15.82 -20.15
N ARG A 252 -9.37 15.75 -19.10
CA ARG A 252 -10.85 15.88 -19.15
C ARG A 252 -11.37 17.24 -18.64
N GLY A 253 -10.50 18.08 -18.08
CA GLY A 253 -10.86 19.38 -17.50
C GLY A 253 -11.58 19.31 -16.14
N SER A 254 -11.76 18.12 -15.57
CA SER A 254 -12.38 17.95 -14.25
C SER A 254 -11.86 16.70 -13.53
N ARG A 255 -11.81 16.79 -12.20
CA ARG A 255 -11.46 15.67 -11.33
C ARG A 255 -12.71 14.85 -10.99
N PRO A 256 -12.72 13.52 -11.22
CA PRO A 256 -13.93 12.71 -11.08
C PRO A 256 -14.33 12.43 -9.63
N PHE A 257 -13.38 12.44 -8.69
CA PHE A 257 -13.64 12.27 -7.27
C PHE A 257 -12.46 12.75 -6.42
N GLN A 258 -12.74 13.01 -5.14
CA GLN A 258 -11.72 13.15 -4.11
C GLN A 258 -11.47 11.80 -3.45
N MET A 259 -10.20 11.45 -3.26
CA MET A 259 -9.81 10.19 -2.63
C MET A 259 -9.23 10.46 -1.24
N ASN A 260 -9.74 9.75 -0.25
CA ASN A 260 -9.42 9.94 1.16
C ASN A 260 -8.87 8.63 1.75
N PRO A 261 -7.65 8.60 2.30
CA PRO A 261 -7.16 7.45 3.05
C PRO A 261 -8.11 7.11 4.21
N PHE A 262 -8.33 5.82 4.47
CA PHE A 262 -9.28 5.38 5.50
C PHE A 262 -8.96 5.93 6.90
N MET A 263 -7.67 5.97 7.27
CA MET A 263 -7.25 6.49 8.58
C MET A 263 -7.56 7.98 8.74
N THR A 264 -7.27 8.81 7.73
CA THR A 264 -7.61 10.24 7.78
C THR A 264 -9.12 10.45 7.74
N PHE A 265 -9.85 9.63 6.97
CA PHE A 265 -11.31 9.67 6.93
C PHE A 265 -11.95 9.41 8.31
N LEU A 266 -11.40 8.46 9.08
CA LEU A 266 -11.79 8.24 10.49
C LEU A 266 -11.30 9.36 11.41
N GLY A 267 -10.08 9.87 11.18
CA GLY A 267 -9.53 11.03 11.91
C GLY A 267 -10.37 12.30 11.77
N ASP A 268 -11.02 12.51 10.63
CA ASP A 268 -11.96 13.62 10.44
C ASP A 268 -13.31 13.40 11.16
N ARG A 269 -13.52 12.20 11.71
CA ARG A 269 -14.77 11.73 12.33
C ARG A 269 -14.58 11.26 13.77
N LEU A 270 -13.51 11.68 14.44
CA LEU A 270 -13.24 11.29 15.83
C LEU A 270 -14.44 11.57 16.76
N ALA A 271 -15.13 12.69 16.59
CA ALA A 271 -16.33 13.02 17.37
C ALA A 271 -17.48 12.01 17.17
N GLN A 272 -17.62 11.45 15.97
CA GLN A 272 -18.60 10.41 15.66
C GLN A 272 -18.12 9.02 16.12
N LEU A 273 -16.80 8.77 16.10
CA LEU A 273 -16.20 7.51 16.54
C LEU A 273 -16.25 7.35 18.07
N ARG A 274 -15.95 8.42 18.81
CA ARG A 274 -15.78 8.40 20.28
C ARG A 274 -16.93 7.72 21.05
N PRO A 275 -18.22 7.98 20.76
CA PRO A 275 -19.33 7.35 21.49
C PRO A 275 -19.41 5.82 21.34
N HIS A 276 -18.73 5.26 20.34
CA HIS A 276 -18.70 3.81 20.09
C HIS A 276 -17.48 3.12 20.71
N LEU A 277 -16.48 3.85 21.20
CA LEU A 277 -15.32 3.30 21.91
C LEU A 277 -15.66 3.02 23.38
N GLN A 278 -16.59 2.08 23.60
CA GLN A 278 -17.24 1.84 24.89
C GLN A 278 -16.50 0.84 25.76
N HIS A 279 -15.80 -0.11 25.15
CA HIS A 279 -15.02 -1.12 25.85
C HIS A 279 -13.61 -0.61 26.10
N ARG A 280 -13.17 -0.78 27.34
CA ARG A 280 -11.80 -0.49 27.75
C ARG A 280 -10.87 -1.61 27.24
N VAL A 281 -9.79 -1.24 26.59
CA VAL A 281 -8.74 -2.11 26.06
C VAL A 281 -7.46 -1.79 26.82
N ASP A 282 -7.22 -2.48 27.95
CA ASP A 282 -6.04 -2.27 28.79
C ASP A 282 -4.79 -2.87 28.11
N ILE A 283 -4.09 -2.04 27.32
CA ILE A 283 -2.97 -2.50 26.48
C ILE A 283 -1.91 -1.40 26.30
N ARG A 284 -0.64 -1.77 26.44
CA ARG A 284 0.53 -0.95 26.08
C ARG A 284 0.90 -1.22 24.63
N VAL A 285 0.82 -0.21 23.78
CA VAL A 285 1.04 -0.38 22.35
C VAL A 285 2.16 0.51 21.84
N ALA A 286 2.95 -0.01 20.90
CA ALA A 286 3.77 0.82 20.03
C ALA A 286 3.16 0.86 18.63
N LEU A 287 3.14 2.04 18.01
CA LEU A 287 2.67 2.19 16.62
C LEU A 287 3.82 1.97 15.65
N HIS A 288 3.64 1.06 14.69
CA HIS A 288 4.54 0.87 13.55
C HIS A 288 4.24 1.94 12.48
N LYS A 289 5.19 2.84 12.23
CA LYS A 289 4.96 4.12 11.55
C LYS A 289 5.57 4.18 10.14
N HIS A 290 4.73 4.51 9.16
CA HIS A 290 5.14 4.83 7.79
C HIS A 290 4.48 6.13 7.30
N PRO A 291 5.22 7.26 7.19
CA PRO A 291 4.64 8.58 6.99
C PRO A 291 4.41 8.96 5.51
N GLY A 292 4.53 8.01 4.57
CA GLY A 292 4.45 8.31 3.13
C GLY A 292 3.10 8.86 2.64
N VAL A 293 2.04 8.78 3.44
CA VAL A 293 0.80 9.54 3.22
C VAL A 293 0.60 10.49 4.39
N ALA A 294 0.57 11.79 4.09
CA ALA A 294 0.37 12.83 5.10
C ALA A 294 -0.95 12.61 5.88
N GLY A 295 -0.88 12.77 7.20
CA GLY A 295 -2.04 12.68 8.10
C GLY A 295 -2.41 11.28 8.55
N VAL A 296 -1.92 10.20 7.90
CA VAL A 296 -2.33 8.83 8.27
C VAL A 296 -1.74 8.43 9.64
N VAL A 297 -0.46 8.69 9.87
CA VAL A 297 0.19 8.33 11.14
C VAL A 297 -0.35 9.17 12.29
N GLU A 298 -0.63 10.45 12.02
CA GLU A 298 -1.25 11.38 12.95
C GLU A 298 -2.67 10.91 13.31
N ALA A 299 -3.51 10.59 12.31
CA ALA A 299 -4.85 10.07 12.55
C ALA A 299 -4.83 8.73 13.31
N ALA A 300 -3.95 7.80 12.95
CA ALA A 300 -3.78 6.53 13.66
C ALA A 300 -3.40 6.76 15.13
N THR A 301 -2.49 7.70 15.40
CA THR A 301 -2.06 8.07 16.76
C THR A 301 -3.21 8.64 17.58
N GLU A 302 -3.98 9.58 17.02
CA GLU A 302 -5.12 10.18 17.72
C GLU A 302 -6.27 9.19 17.96
N ILE A 303 -6.54 8.30 16.99
CA ILE A 303 -7.52 7.22 17.17
C ILE A 303 -7.12 6.30 18.33
N LEU A 304 -5.85 5.87 18.40
CA LEU A 304 -5.38 5.00 19.50
C LEU A 304 -5.48 5.68 20.87
N LYS A 305 -5.11 6.96 20.99
CA LYS A 305 -5.21 7.72 22.25
C LYS A 305 -6.65 7.86 22.75
N MET A 306 -7.63 7.76 21.86
CA MET A 306 -9.05 7.86 22.23
C MET A 306 -9.63 6.55 22.76
N VAL A 307 -9.00 5.42 22.47
CA VAL A 307 -9.46 4.12 22.96
C VAL A 307 -9.19 4.05 24.47
N PRO A 308 -10.23 3.88 25.32
CA PRO A 308 -10.02 3.80 26.76
C PRO A 308 -9.11 2.64 27.13
N GLY A 309 -8.08 2.87 27.97
CA GLY A 309 -7.15 1.84 28.44
C GLY A 309 -5.88 1.67 27.61
N VAL A 310 -5.83 2.23 26.40
CA VAL A 310 -4.62 2.18 25.55
C VAL A 310 -3.55 3.13 26.07
N GLU A 311 -2.35 2.60 26.32
CA GLU A 311 -1.14 3.36 26.60
C GLU A 311 -0.21 3.33 25.38
N LEU A 312 -0.02 4.46 24.71
CA LEU A 312 0.86 4.56 23.54
C LEU A 312 2.31 4.83 23.94
N ILE A 313 3.21 3.92 23.56
CA ILE A 313 4.63 3.95 23.86
C ILE A 313 5.42 4.34 22.60
N ASP A 314 6.26 5.38 22.72
CA ASP A 314 7.19 5.73 21.64
C ASP A 314 8.48 4.90 21.75
N LEU A 315 8.75 4.09 20.73
CA LEU A 315 9.95 3.27 20.64
C LEU A 315 11.18 4.06 20.17
N HIS A 316 11.01 5.35 19.84
CA HIS A 316 12.06 6.22 19.29
C HIS A 316 12.73 5.64 18.04
N GLN A 317 11.98 4.84 17.26
CA GLN A 317 12.42 4.29 15.99
C GLN A 317 12.08 5.24 14.84
N PRO A 318 12.92 5.29 13.78
CA PRO A 318 12.66 6.16 12.64
C PRO A 318 11.47 5.65 11.83
N ALA A 319 10.57 6.57 11.47
CA ALA A 319 9.44 6.31 10.59
C ALA A 319 9.82 6.66 9.15
N VAL A 320 9.84 5.67 8.25
CA VAL A 320 10.35 5.86 6.87
C VAL A 320 9.50 5.15 5.83
N GLY A 321 9.35 5.74 4.64
CA GLY A 321 8.68 5.10 3.51
C GLY A 321 7.15 5.12 3.57
N LEU A 322 6.53 4.57 2.52
CA LEU A 322 5.07 4.55 2.36
C LEU A 322 4.37 3.45 3.15
N GLN A 323 4.97 2.27 3.18
CA GLN A 323 4.58 1.09 3.94
C GLN A 323 5.76 0.10 3.85
N SER A 324 5.77 -0.95 4.67
CA SER A 324 6.90 -1.88 4.82
C SER A 324 7.41 -2.46 3.50
N VAL A 325 6.51 -2.81 2.56
CA VAL A 325 6.91 -3.33 1.23
C VAL A 325 7.72 -2.33 0.40
N HIS A 326 7.55 -1.00 0.59
CA HIS A 326 8.30 0.02 -0.16
C HIS A 326 9.69 0.29 0.40
N VAL A 327 9.93 -0.07 1.67
CA VAL A 327 11.29 -0.09 2.24
C VAL A 327 12.12 -1.23 1.62
N GLY A 328 11.45 -2.23 1.00
CA GLY A 328 12.08 -3.40 0.37
C GLY A 328 13.04 -3.10 -0.77
N VAL A 329 13.01 -1.89 -1.35
CA VAL A 329 14.02 -1.42 -2.31
C VAL A 329 15.42 -1.30 -1.68
N LEU A 330 15.51 -1.29 -0.35
CA LEU A 330 16.73 -1.29 0.45
C LEU A 330 16.68 -2.46 1.45
N PRO A 331 16.87 -3.72 1.01
CA PRO A 331 16.53 -4.91 1.80
C PRO A 331 17.34 -5.06 3.08
N LYS A 332 18.64 -4.69 3.07
CA LYS A 332 19.47 -4.71 4.28
C LYS A 332 18.96 -3.71 5.32
N PHE A 333 18.73 -2.47 4.90
CA PHE A 333 18.20 -1.42 5.77
C PHE A 333 16.84 -1.77 6.34
N LYS A 334 15.95 -2.37 5.52
CA LYS A 334 14.65 -2.86 5.98
C LYS A 334 14.76 -3.87 7.11
N ARG A 335 15.60 -4.91 6.94
CA ARG A 335 15.80 -5.95 7.97
C ARG A 335 16.35 -5.37 9.26
N GLU A 336 17.35 -4.51 9.17
CA GLU A 336 17.93 -3.84 10.33
C GLU A 336 16.92 -2.92 11.05
N LEU A 337 16.09 -2.20 10.29
CA LEU A 337 15.05 -1.35 10.86
C LEU A 337 13.98 -2.17 11.59
N GLN A 338 13.45 -3.23 10.96
CA GLN A 338 12.46 -4.11 11.59
C GLN A 338 13.03 -4.80 12.84
N LEU A 339 14.28 -5.27 12.79
CA LEU A 339 14.92 -5.89 13.94
C LEU A 339 15.04 -4.91 15.11
N ARG A 340 15.55 -3.69 14.87
CA ARG A 340 15.65 -2.65 15.91
C ARG A 340 14.30 -2.28 16.51
N GLU A 341 13.25 -2.25 15.70
CA GLU A 341 11.89 -1.97 16.19
C GLU A 341 11.35 -3.09 17.08
N LEU A 342 11.55 -4.36 16.70
CA LEU A 342 11.17 -5.50 17.53
C LEU A 342 11.96 -5.56 18.84
N GLU A 343 13.25 -5.24 18.80
CA GLU A 343 14.11 -5.12 20.00
C GLU A 343 13.64 -3.99 20.92
N ALA A 344 13.39 -2.81 20.35
CA ALA A 344 12.87 -1.67 21.12
C ALA A 344 11.50 -1.95 21.72
N ALA A 345 10.60 -2.62 20.99
CA ALA A 345 9.29 -3.02 21.48
C ALA A 345 9.39 -3.98 22.67
N ARG A 346 10.28 -4.97 22.59
CA ARG A 346 10.59 -5.88 23.71
C ARG A 346 11.10 -5.09 24.92
N ASP A 347 12.08 -4.22 24.72
CA ASP A 347 12.76 -3.49 25.80
C ASP A 347 11.83 -2.49 26.48
N ALA A 348 10.87 -1.93 25.74
CA ALA A 348 9.84 -1.04 26.26
C ALA A 348 8.68 -1.76 26.98
N GLY A 349 8.63 -3.10 26.91
CA GLY A 349 7.58 -3.91 27.51
C GLY A 349 6.19 -3.55 26.98
N VAL A 350 6.05 -3.45 25.65
CA VAL A 350 4.72 -3.29 25.03
C VAL A 350 4.00 -4.63 25.00
N ASP A 351 2.67 -4.59 25.08
CA ASP A 351 1.82 -5.77 24.90
C ASP A 351 1.56 -6.05 23.42
N ALA A 352 1.61 -5.00 22.57
CA ALA A 352 1.51 -5.15 21.13
C ALA A 352 2.29 -4.11 20.30
N LEU A 353 2.81 -4.55 19.15
CA LEU A 353 3.22 -3.70 18.05
C LEU A 353 2.06 -3.57 17.05
N VAL A 354 1.55 -2.36 16.87
CA VAL A 354 0.34 -2.07 16.11
C VAL A 354 0.71 -1.58 14.70
N ALA A 355 0.36 -2.36 13.69
CA ALA A 355 0.51 -2.01 12.29
C ALA A 355 -0.66 -1.14 11.80
N VAL A 356 -0.35 -0.10 11.00
CA VAL A 356 -1.38 0.70 10.33
C VAL A 356 -1.79 0.04 9.02
N TYR A 357 -0.82 -0.26 8.14
CA TYR A 357 -1.13 -0.80 6.84
C TYR A 357 -1.17 -2.33 6.83
N HIS A 358 -2.02 -2.86 5.96
CA HIS A 358 -2.14 -4.31 5.73
C HIS A 358 -0.82 -4.97 5.31
N SER A 359 0.09 -4.28 4.63
CA SER A 359 1.37 -4.89 4.25
C SER A 359 2.35 -4.99 5.42
N ASP A 360 2.38 -3.98 6.29
CA ASP A 360 3.14 -3.99 7.53
C ASP A 360 2.71 -5.16 8.41
N HIS A 361 1.39 -5.30 8.60
CA HIS A 361 0.83 -6.43 9.36
C HIS A 361 1.27 -7.76 8.75
N ARG A 362 1.15 -7.93 7.42
CA ARG A 362 1.55 -9.18 6.78
C ARG A 362 3.00 -9.51 7.06
N GLU A 363 3.92 -8.58 6.84
CA GLU A 363 5.36 -8.84 6.99
C GLU A 363 5.76 -9.14 8.44
N LEU A 364 5.09 -8.50 9.40
CA LEU A 364 5.48 -8.56 10.80
C LEU A 364 4.79 -9.66 11.59
N CYS A 365 3.53 -10.02 11.27
CA CYS A 365 2.67 -10.76 12.19
C CYS A 365 3.20 -12.12 12.68
N ALA A 366 4.04 -12.79 11.88
CA ALA A 366 4.65 -14.06 12.29
C ALA A 366 5.70 -13.91 13.41
N HIS A 367 6.25 -12.71 13.61
CA HIS A 367 7.21 -12.42 14.67
C HIS A 367 6.58 -12.52 16.08
N GLU A 368 5.25 -12.51 16.20
CA GLU A 368 4.55 -12.82 17.47
C GLU A 368 4.97 -14.18 18.06
N ARG A 369 5.47 -15.10 17.22
CA ARG A 369 6.05 -16.38 17.66
C ARG A 369 7.34 -16.23 18.48
N ASP A 370 8.16 -15.24 18.15
CA ASP A 370 9.55 -15.14 18.64
C ASP A 370 9.77 -13.97 19.62
N TRP A 371 8.77 -13.10 19.74
CA TRP A 371 8.82 -11.87 20.53
C TRP A 371 7.67 -11.85 21.55
N PRO A 372 7.87 -11.24 22.74
CA PRO A 372 6.95 -11.39 23.87
C PRO A 372 5.73 -10.45 23.81
N PHE A 373 5.29 -10.08 22.60
CA PHE A 373 4.20 -9.15 22.38
C PHE A 373 3.42 -9.52 21.11
N ARG A 374 2.17 -9.09 21.04
CA ARG A 374 1.31 -9.33 19.88
C ARG A 374 1.68 -8.42 18.72
N ILE A 375 1.38 -8.86 17.51
CA ILE A 375 1.42 -8.03 16.31
C ILE A 375 0.03 -8.00 15.71
N ILE A 376 -0.58 -6.82 15.73
CA ILE A 376 -1.98 -6.60 15.39
C ILE A 376 -2.12 -5.38 14.48
N ASN A 377 -3.21 -5.28 13.74
CA ASN A 377 -3.60 -4.08 13.04
C ASN A 377 -4.32 -3.11 13.99
N ILE A 378 -4.18 -1.80 13.75
CA ILE A 378 -4.88 -0.75 14.51
C ILE A 378 -6.39 -0.96 14.58
N LEU A 379 -7.02 -1.49 13.52
CA LEU A 379 -8.46 -1.73 13.51
C LEU A 379 -8.89 -2.86 14.45
N GLU A 380 -7.99 -3.75 14.86
CA GLU A 380 -8.30 -4.75 15.89
C GLU A 380 -8.44 -4.08 17.27
N VAL A 381 -7.60 -3.09 17.58
CA VAL A 381 -7.68 -2.30 18.83
C VAL A 381 -8.95 -1.45 18.86
N VAL A 382 -9.24 -0.76 17.75
CA VAL A 382 -10.47 0.04 17.61
C VAL A 382 -11.70 -0.85 17.66
N GLY A 383 -11.68 -1.97 16.93
CA GLY A 383 -12.76 -2.95 16.90
C GLY A 383 -13.05 -3.51 18.28
N GLU A 384 -12.01 -3.93 19.02
CA GLU A 384 -12.15 -4.44 20.39
C GLU A 384 -12.86 -3.42 21.30
N SER A 385 -12.49 -2.14 21.20
CA SER A 385 -13.16 -1.07 21.95
C SER A 385 -14.62 -0.85 21.53
N MET A 386 -14.96 -1.14 20.28
CA MET A 386 -16.33 -1.06 19.73
C MET A 386 -17.14 -2.35 19.90
N GLY A 387 -16.55 -3.43 20.45
CA GLY A 387 -17.18 -4.75 20.52
C GLY A 387 -17.25 -5.48 19.17
N LEU A 388 -16.43 -5.06 18.20
CA LEU A 388 -16.31 -5.64 16.87
C LEU A 388 -15.09 -6.56 16.81
N HIS A 389 -15.25 -7.74 16.22
CA HIS A 389 -14.18 -8.72 16.15
C HIS A 389 -14.19 -9.48 14.82
N HIS A 390 -13.02 -9.57 14.19
CA HIS A 390 -12.76 -10.51 13.10
C HIS A 390 -11.51 -11.30 13.41
N HIS A 391 -11.57 -12.61 13.19
CA HIS A 391 -10.42 -13.48 13.41
C HIS A 391 -9.36 -13.27 12.34
N ASP A 392 -8.13 -12.98 12.78
CA ASP A 392 -6.98 -12.87 11.90
C ASP A 392 -6.45 -14.25 11.46
N ARG A 393 -7.18 -14.85 10.52
CA ARG A 393 -6.80 -16.12 9.90
C ARG A 393 -5.48 -16.03 9.14
N TYR A 394 -5.10 -14.84 8.63
CA TYR A 394 -3.82 -14.66 7.94
C TYR A 394 -2.65 -14.90 8.89
N LYS A 395 -2.62 -14.21 10.04
CA LYS A 395 -1.57 -14.42 11.06
C LYS A 395 -1.58 -15.85 11.59
N GLN A 396 -2.76 -16.42 11.89
CA GLN A 396 -2.85 -17.79 12.36
C GLN A 396 -2.16 -18.77 11.41
N LEU A 397 -2.48 -18.71 10.11
CA LEU A 397 -1.85 -19.57 9.11
C LEU A 397 -0.36 -19.26 8.96
N LYS A 398 0.02 -17.98 9.00
CA LYS A 398 1.41 -17.57 8.81
C LYS A 398 2.32 -18.02 9.96
N VAL A 399 1.85 -17.98 11.21
CA VAL A 399 2.64 -18.39 12.39
C VAL A 399 3.01 -19.87 12.35
N LEU A 400 2.22 -20.73 11.69
CA LEU A 400 2.52 -22.16 11.53
C LEU A 400 3.85 -22.40 10.82
N GLN A 401 4.23 -21.55 9.86
CA GLN A 401 5.46 -21.68 9.06
C GLN A 401 5.61 -23.02 8.32
N ASP A 402 4.52 -23.78 8.18
CA ASP A 402 4.45 -25.09 7.54
C ASP A 402 3.38 -25.07 6.45
N SER A 403 3.80 -25.13 5.19
CA SER A 403 2.88 -25.07 4.05
C SER A 403 1.95 -26.28 3.96
N ASP A 404 2.41 -27.46 4.36
CA ASP A 404 1.61 -28.69 4.29
C ASP A 404 0.53 -28.69 5.37
N GLN A 405 0.87 -28.22 6.57
CA GLN A 405 -0.11 -28.01 7.63
C GLN A 405 -1.13 -26.94 7.25
N ILE A 406 -0.70 -25.81 6.68
CA ILE A 406 -1.60 -24.73 6.24
C ILE A 406 -2.61 -25.25 5.21
N VAL A 407 -2.14 -25.98 4.19
CA VAL A 407 -3.03 -26.56 3.16
C VAL A 407 -4.01 -27.56 3.78
N LYS A 408 -3.55 -28.38 4.74
CA LYS A 408 -4.41 -29.32 5.47
C LYS A 408 -5.47 -28.60 6.31
N GLU A 409 -5.13 -27.50 6.98
CA GLU A 409 -6.07 -26.69 7.75
C GLU A 409 -7.08 -25.95 6.87
N CYS A 410 -6.72 -25.63 5.63
CA CYS A 410 -7.60 -24.99 4.66
C CYS A 410 -8.36 -25.97 3.76
N ARG A 411 -8.26 -27.30 3.98
CA ARG A 411 -8.82 -28.33 3.07
C ARG A 411 -10.30 -28.13 2.74
N ASP A 412 -11.10 -27.69 3.72
CA ASP A 412 -12.55 -27.54 3.56
C ASP A 412 -12.86 -26.34 2.65
N LEU A 413 -12.11 -25.25 2.78
CA LEU A 413 -12.19 -24.07 1.91
C LEU A 413 -11.61 -24.34 0.51
N ILE A 414 -10.52 -25.11 0.43
CA ILE A 414 -9.94 -25.57 -0.85
C ILE A 414 -10.97 -26.37 -1.64
N ALA A 415 -11.63 -27.34 -0.99
CA ALA A 415 -12.69 -28.13 -1.60
C ALA A 415 -13.89 -27.26 -2.00
N LYS A 416 -14.37 -26.39 -1.09
CA LYS A 416 -15.52 -25.50 -1.33
C LYS A 416 -15.32 -24.59 -2.53
N HIS A 417 -14.12 -24.02 -2.69
CA HIS A 417 -13.80 -23.09 -3.77
C HIS A 417 -13.21 -23.79 -5.01
N SER A 418 -13.16 -25.12 -5.04
CA SER A 418 -12.60 -25.92 -6.14
C SER A 418 -11.16 -25.50 -6.50
N LEU A 419 -10.33 -25.25 -5.48
CA LEU A 419 -8.94 -24.85 -5.66
C LEU A 419 -8.04 -26.08 -5.82
N ASP A 420 -6.99 -25.97 -6.63
CA ASP A 420 -5.95 -26.99 -6.70
C ASP A 420 -5.09 -26.94 -5.41
N PRO A 421 -5.00 -28.03 -4.61
CA PRO A 421 -4.17 -28.06 -3.41
C PRO A 421 -2.69 -27.79 -3.68
N ASN A 422 -2.15 -28.19 -4.84
CA ASN A 422 -0.76 -27.94 -5.19
C ASN A 422 -0.52 -26.46 -5.48
N GLU A 423 -1.41 -25.83 -6.25
CA GLU A 423 -1.35 -24.38 -6.48
C GLU A 423 -1.52 -23.59 -5.17
N ALA A 424 -2.43 -24.04 -4.29
CA ALA A 424 -2.60 -23.45 -2.97
C ALA A 424 -1.31 -23.52 -2.15
N ARG A 425 -0.65 -24.69 -2.13
CA ARG A 425 0.65 -24.88 -1.47
C ARG A 425 1.72 -23.95 -2.01
N ASP A 426 1.84 -23.84 -3.33
CA ASP A 426 2.83 -22.98 -3.97
C ASP A 426 2.62 -21.50 -3.64
N ILE A 427 1.36 -21.04 -3.64
CA ILE A 427 1.02 -19.67 -3.22
C ILE A 427 1.29 -19.46 -1.73
N VAL A 428 1.00 -20.44 -0.87
CA VAL A 428 1.34 -20.37 0.56
C VAL A 428 2.85 -20.18 0.74
N VAL A 429 3.68 -20.98 0.06
CA VAL A 429 5.14 -20.87 0.16
C VAL A 429 5.61 -19.50 -0.36
N ARG A 430 5.19 -19.11 -1.57
CA ARG A 430 5.71 -17.91 -2.24
C ARG A 430 5.18 -16.61 -1.66
N VAL A 431 3.91 -16.56 -1.27
CA VAL A 431 3.20 -15.31 -0.94
C VAL A 431 2.90 -15.19 0.54
N LEU A 432 2.42 -16.25 1.22
CA LEU A 432 2.12 -16.18 2.65
C LEU A 432 3.40 -16.24 3.48
N LEU A 433 4.21 -17.27 3.27
CA LEU A 433 5.46 -17.51 4.01
C LEU A 433 6.66 -16.74 3.42
N GLY A 434 6.60 -16.39 2.14
CA GLY A 434 7.64 -15.61 1.45
C GLY A 434 7.62 -14.11 1.76
N ASP A 435 6.49 -13.56 2.24
CA ASP A 435 6.37 -12.16 2.65
C ASP A 435 6.98 -11.93 4.05
N GLN A 436 8.23 -12.36 4.25
CA GLN A 436 8.93 -12.42 5.54
C GLN A 436 10.37 -11.89 5.41
N PRO A 437 10.56 -10.56 5.23
CA PRO A 437 11.87 -9.98 4.94
C PRO A 437 12.87 -10.14 6.09
N LEU A 438 12.43 -10.02 7.34
CA LEU A 438 13.22 -10.38 8.51
C LEU A 438 12.93 -11.85 8.88
N PRO A 439 13.94 -12.74 8.88
CA PRO A 439 13.75 -14.12 9.27
C PRO A 439 13.29 -14.26 10.72
N LEU A 440 12.48 -15.28 10.97
CA LEU A 440 12.12 -15.71 12.32
C LEU A 440 13.33 -16.36 13.03
N ARG A 441 13.41 -16.28 14.36
CA ARG A 441 14.46 -16.93 15.17
C ARG A 441 14.48 -18.43 14.88
N GLY A 442 15.67 -18.97 14.63
CA GLY A 442 15.86 -20.38 14.25
C GLY A 442 15.41 -20.73 12.82
N GLY A 443 14.89 -19.77 12.06
CA GLY A 443 14.62 -19.93 10.63
C GLY A 443 15.89 -19.82 9.81
N ARG A 444 15.97 -20.56 8.69
CA ARG A 444 17.00 -20.32 7.67
C ARG A 444 16.70 -18.97 7.01
N GLU A 445 17.74 -18.20 6.68
CA GLU A 445 17.60 -17.11 5.70
C GLU A 445 17.05 -17.74 4.42
N ARG A 446 15.79 -17.46 4.10
CA ARG A 446 15.26 -17.75 2.77
C ARG A 446 15.78 -16.61 1.91
N ASP A 447 16.56 -16.94 0.87
CA ASP A 447 17.05 -15.95 -0.07
C ASP A 447 15.91 -15.02 -0.46
N ALA A 448 16.01 -13.75 -0.07
CA ALA A 448 15.08 -12.69 -0.46
C ALA A 448 15.17 -12.37 -1.97
N GLY A 449 15.92 -13.17 -2.73
CA GLY A 449 16.12 -13.07 -4.16
C GLY A 449 14.98 -13.68 -4.98
N ALA A 450 13.72 -13.28 -4.73
CA ALA A 450 12.60 -13.50 -5.67
C ALA A 450 11.34 -12.66 -5.36
N VAL A 451 11.40 -11.70 -4.43
CA VAL A 451 10.39 -10.64 -4.34
C VAL A 451 11.07 -9.30 -4.66
N ALA A 452 11.78 -9.28 -5.79
CA ALA A 452 12.35 -8.08 -6.35
C ALA A 452 11.38 -7.50 -7.40
N GLU A 453 10.97 -6.25 -7.14
CA GLU A 453 10.26 -5.27 -7.99
C GLU A 453 8.72 -5.20 -7.98
#